data_AF-A0A955QVT6-F1
#
_entry.id   AF-A0A955QVT6-F1
#
_cell.length_a   1.000
_cell.length_b   1.000
_cell.length_c   1.000
_cell.angle_alpha   90.00
_cell.angle_beta   90.00
_cell.angle_gamma   90.00
#
_symmetry.space_group_name_H-M   'P 1'
#
loop_
_entity.id
_entity.type
_entity.pdbx_description
1 polymer ?
#
loop_
_entity_poly.entity_id
_entity_poly.type
_entity_poly.pdbx_seq_one_letter_code
_entity_poly.pdbx_strand_id
1 'polypeptide(L)'
;LPPLECPRFTSWLTELNPEKISLIFPSAFMNNPASMFGHTFLRIDQKGQTEHTRILAYTINYSAEVPPDAGVEYAWKGIFGGYKGFFSTFPYYMKVKEYGDIENRDIWEYTLSFTDDQIHALLMHAWELGNAYFDYYFFKENCAYHILSLLEIADPSLHLLDQYVFWTVPADTIRALTKYEGLIEDITYRPAKSTQIQRKRETLTDGERTWLERITEDPTRVHEPEFHALPQKQQVFLMDLASDYLQFKSLGRNEDQQHYRLLNQSILSERSTVRIPSPPFIVQPFTTAPETGHGTSRAGIGMGWREDEFFEEFTLRAGYHDLLDPDAGYTRDAQIELLAASFRHYEKRNQFRLEQFTFANVVSLSPIDAFFHSPSWKLNIGMETIRFKECKLCSNGNLSGGIGAAAETQLLNREVYFIFADIDANVSKAFDDDYRIGPGTTAGVVVHLTDDWKTLLSTGYFYYPLGDQSDDFRVSVGQRYTLRQNWAVRAEYNHRDHDNEVMLSLQAFF
;
A
#
# COMPACT_ATOMS: atom_id res chain seq x y z
N LEU A 1 -50.51 -5.82 2.47
CA LEU A 1 -50.41 -4.85 3.59
C LEU A 1 -50.57 -3.45 3.00
N PRO A 2 -51.18 -2.48 3.72
CA PRO A 2 -51.17 -1.09 3.27
C PRO A 2 -49.72 -0.57 3.16
N PRO A 3 -49.43 0.39 2.26
CA PRO A 3 -48.11 0.99 2.15
C PRO A 3 -47.74 1.67 3.47
N LEU A 4 -46.55 1.36 3.99
CA LEU A 4 -46.01 2.02 5.19
C LEU A 4 -45.32 3.32 4.75
N GLU A 5 -45.72 4.46 5.32
CA GLU A 5 -45.03 5.72 5.03
C GLU A 5 -43.76 5.85 5.87
N CYS A 6 -42.63 6.07 5.20
CA CYS A 6 -41.31 6.28 5.82
C CYS A 6 -40.86 7.74 5.60
N PRO A 7 -41.41 8.73 6.34
CA PRO A 7 -41.16 10.15 6.07
C PRO A 7 -39.69 10.54 6.28
N ARG A 8 -39.00 9.94 7.27
CA ARG A 8 -37.56 10.19 7.51
C ARG A 8 -36.69 9.73 6.35
N PHE A 9 -36.94 8.52 5.84
CA PHE A 9 -36.24 7.98 4.70
C PHE A 9 -36.51 8.82 3.45
N THR A 10 -37.77 9.18 3.21
CA THR A 10 -38.16 10.00 2.06
C THR A 10 -37.48 11.36 2.08
N SER A 11 -37.43 12.03 3.23
CA SER A 11 -36.73 13.31 3.39
C SER A 11 -35.23 13.14 3.12
N TRP A 12 -34.59 12.13 3.73
CA TRP A 12 -33.17 11.86 3.54
C TRP A 12 -32.81 11.58 2.08
N LEU A 13 -33.58 10.73 1.39
CA LEU A 13 -33.35 10.41 -0.01
C LEU A 13 -33.56 11.63 -0.92
N THR A 14 -34.57 12.46 -0.61
CA THR A 14 -34.84 13.70 -1.36
C THR A 14 -33.72 14.73 -1.19
N GLU A 15 -33.19 14.89 0.03
CA GLU A 15 -32.06 15.77 0.30
C GLU A 15 -30.77 15.27 -0.34
N LEU A 16 -30.57 13.95 -0.35
CA LEU A 16 -29.43 13.32 -0.98
C LEU A 16 -29.47 13.49 -2.51
N ASN A 17 -30.67 13.46 -3.11
CA ASN A 17 -30.94 13.66 -4.54
C ASN A 17 -29.93 12.93 -5.47
N PRO A 18 -29.79 11.59 -5.33
CA PRO A 18 -28.74 10.82 -5.98
C PRO A 18 -28.94 10.73 -7.49
N GLU A 19 -27.82 10.71 -8.24
CA GLU A 19 -27.75 10.49 -9.69
C GLU A 19 -26.78 9.36 -10.04
N LYS A 20 -25.60 9.31 -9.41
CA LYS A 20 -24.59 8.29 -9.68
C LYS A 20 -23.99 7.74 -8.38
N ILE A 21 -23.51 6.51 -8.45
CA ILE A 21 -22.70 5.87 -7.40
C ILE A 21 -21.32 5.63 -7.96
N SER A 22 -20.29 6.04 -7.23
CA SER A 22 -18.90 5.72 -7.55
C SER A 22 -18.28 4.90 -6.43
N LEU A 23 -17.57 3.83 -6.78
CA LEU A 23 -16.70 3.12 -5.86
C LEU A 23 -15.35 3.82 -5.77
N ILE A 24 -14.91 4.13 -4.57
CA ILE A 24 -13.67 4.86 -4.31
C ILE A 24 -12.66 3.92 -3.67
N PHE A 25 -11.46 3.87 -4.22
CA PHE A 25 -10.33 3.08 -3.74
C PHE A 25 -9.10 3.96 -3.47
N PRO A 26 -8.82 4.28 -2.20
CA PRO A 26 -7.51 4.78 -1.80
C PRO A 26 -6.49 3.63 -1.70
N SER A 27 -5.31 3.82 -2.31
CA SER A 27 -4.22 2.83 -2.39
C SER A 27 -3.69 2.37 -1.02
N ALA A 28 -2.86 1.33 -0.96
CA ALA A 28 -2.28 0.87 0.31
C ALA A 28 -1.35 1.90 0.96
N PHE A 29 -1.37 1.98 2.31
CA PHE A 29 -0.48 2.83 3.11
C PHE A 29 0.23 2.04 4.20
N MET A 30 1.55 1.90 4.06
CA MET A 30 2.35 1.02 4.92
C MET A 30 2.44 1.51 6.36
N ASN A 31 2.53 2.82 6.58
CA ASN A 31 2.77 3.39 7.92
C ASN A 31 1.55 3.38 8.85
N ASN A 32 0.43 2.80 8.41
CA ASN A 32 -0.76 2.59 9.24
C ASN A 32 -1.31 1.17 9.00
N PRO A 33 -1.24 0.25 9.98
CA PRO A 33 -1.75 -1.10 9.87
C PRO A 33 -3.19 -1.21 9.37
N ALA A 34 -4.06 -0.25 9.76
CA ALA A 34 -5.46 -0.18 9.35
C ALA A 34 -5.64 0.03 7.83
N SER A 35 -4.66 0.66 7.18
CA SER A 35 -4.70 1.13 5.80
C SER A 35 -3.74 0.36 4.88
N MET A 36 -3.05 -0.66 5.39
CA MET A 36 -2.01 -1.40 4.66
C MET A 36 -2.50 -2.13 3.41
N PHE A 37 -3.79 -2.48 3.33
CA PHE A 37 -4.36 -3.21 2.18
C PHE A 37 -5.20 -2.33 1.24
N GLY A 38 -5.17 -1.02 1.45
CA GLY A 38 -6.11 -0.11 0.80
C GLY A 38 -7.44 -0.01 1.56
N HIS A 39 -8.38 0.73 1.01
CA HIS A 39 -9.73 0.87 1.57
C HIS A 39 -10.73 0.99 0.43
N THR A 40 -12.01 0.68 0.67
CA THR A 40 -13.08 0.95 -0.29
C THR A 40 -14.29 1.55 0.40
N PHE A 41 -14.92 2.50 -0.29
CA PHE A 41 -16.16 3.14 0.15
C PHE A 41 -16.90 3.69 -1.07
N LEU A 42 -18.19 4.00 -0.92
CA LEU A 42 -18.99 4.56 -2.00
C LEU A 42 -19.08 6.07 -1.89
N ARG A 43 -19.14 6.75 -3.03
CA ARG A 43 -19.56 8.15 -3.14
C ARG A 43 -20.91 8.21 -3.85
N ILE A 44 -21.77 9.10 -3.38
CA ILE A 44 -23.11 9.34 -3.91
C ILE A 44 -23.12 10.72 -4.55
N ASP A 45 -23.09 10.76 -5.88
CA ASP A 45 -23.12 12.00 -6.63
C ASP A 45 -24.56 12.47 -6.81
N GLN A 46 -24.79 13.75 -6.56
CA GLN A 46 -26.13 14.35 -6.63
C GLN A 46 -26.43 14.88 -8.02
N LYS A 47 -27.72 14.98 -8.36
CA LYS A 47 -28.16 15.54 -9.65
C LYS A 47 -27.60 16.93 -9.90
N GLY A 48 -26.92 17.10 -11.04
CA GLY A 48 -26.33 18.38 -11.45
C GLY A 48 -25.00 18.73 -10.75
N GLN A 49 -24.38 17.78 -10.05
CA GLN A 49 -22.99 17.96 -9.61
C GLN A 49 -22.03 17.97 -10.81
N THR A 50 -20.91 18.65 -10.60
CA THR A 50 -19.84 18.82 -11.58
C THR A 50 -18.53 18.32 -10.97
N GLU A 51 -17.49 18.17 -11.79
CA GLU A 51 -16.14 17.82 -11.33
C GLU A 51 -15.60 18.73 -10.22
N HIS A 52 -16.03 19.99 -10.18
CA HIS A 52 -15.63 20.95 -9.15
C HIS A 52 -16.43 20.81 -7.85
N THR A 53 -17.67 20.32 -7.92
CA THR A 53 -18.57 20.19 -6.76
C THR A 53 -18.67 18.79 -6.20
N ARG A 54 -18.16 17.76 -6.91
CA ARG A 54 -18.14 16.35 -6.45
C ARG A 54 -17.51 16.15 -5.07
N ILE A 55 -16.59 17.03 -4.66
CA ILE A 55 -15.96 16.95 -3.34
C ILE A 55 -16.96 17.18 -2.18
N LEU A 56 -18.12 17.76 -2.48
CA LEU A 56 -19.21 18.01 -1.54
C LEU A 56 -20.20 16.83 -1.47
N ALA A 57 -20.05 15.81 -2.31
CA ALA A 57 -20.85 14.60 -2.28
C ALA A 57 -20.74 13.88 -0.92
N TYR A 58 -21.77 13.10 -0.58
CA TYR A 58 -21.73 12.23 0.59
C TYR A 58 -21.15 10.86 0.24
N THR A 59 -20.57 10.20 1.22
CA THR A 59 -20.04 8.85 1.10
C THR A 59 -20.81 7.84 1.93
N ILE A 60 -20.68 6.56 1.59
CA ILE A 60 -21.08 5.42 2.42
C ILE A 60 -19.80 4.65 2.73
N ASN A 61 -19.39 4.69 3.99
CA ASN A 61 -18.15 4.10 4.48
C ASN A 61 -18.45 3.05 5.55
N TYR A 62 -17.81 1.88 5.44
CA TYR A 62 -17.83 0.87 6.49
C TYR A 62 -16.45 0.78 7.14
N SER A 63 -16.38 0.93 8.46
CA SER A 63 -15.13 0.88 9.21
C SER A 63 -15.33 0.38 10.63
N ALA A 64 -14.28 -0.21 11.20
CA ALA A 64 -14.24 -0.61 12.59
C ALA A 64 -14.19 0.62 13.52
N GLU A 65 -14.91 0.56 14.64
CA GLU A 65 -14.77 1.52 15.73
C GLU A 65 -13.55 1.13 16.58
N VAL A 66 -12.49 1.93 16.47
CA VAL A 66 -11.20 1.67 17.11
C VAL A 66 -10.95 2.72 18.18
N PRO A 67 -10.60 2.32 19.43
CA PRO A 67 -10.20 3.27 20.45
C PRO A 67 -8.95 4.06 20.03
N PRO A 68 -8.84 5.36 20.41
CA PRO A 68 -7.70 6.21 20.00
C PRO A 68 -6.31 5.67 20.36
N ASP A 69 -6.20 4.88 21.43
CA ASP A 69 -4.93 4.37 21.99
C ASP A 69 -4.69 2.87 21.67
N ALA A 70 -5.32 2.32 20.64
CA ALA A 70 -5.17 0.92 20.29
C ALA A 70 -3.73 0.63 19.80
N GLY A 71 -2.92 0.01 20.67
CA GLY A 71 -1.56 -0.46 20.36
C GLY A 71 -1.56 -1.80 19.62
N VAL A 72 -0.66 -2.71 20.00
CA VAL A 72 -0.55 -4.07 19.38
C VAL A 72 -1.87 -4.87 19.46
N GLU A 73 -2.71 -4.58 20.47
CA GLU A 73 -4.06 -5.14 20.61
C GLU A 73 -4.94 -4.88 19.37
N TYR A 74 -4.69 -3.77 18.65
CA TYR A 74 -5.36 -3.42 17.40
C TYR A 74 -5.29 -4.55 16.36
N ALA A 75 -4.08 -5.04 16.10
CA ALA A 75 -3.87 -6.08 15.11
C ALA A 75 -4.54 -7.39 15.56
N TRP A 76 -4.37 -7.79 16.82
CA TRP A 76 -4.95 -9.03 17.33
C TRP A 76 -6.48 -9.02 17.32
N LYS A 77 -7.12 -7.96 17.82
CA LYS A 77 -8.58 -7.82 17.80
C LYS A 77 -9.13 -7.72 16.38
N GLY A 78 -8.44 -7.01 15.48
CA GLY A 78 -8.85 -6.92 14.07
C GLY A 78 -8.89 -8.28 13.37
N ILE A 79 -7.91 -9.15 13.63
CA ILE A 79 -7.84 -10.49 13.04
C ILE A 79 -9.00 -11.38 13.51
N PHE A 80 -9.37 -11.29 14.80
CA PHE A 80 -10.35 -12.20 15.41
C PHE A 80 -11.77 -11.61 15.58
N GLY A 81 -12.10 -10.49 14.95
CA GLY A 81 -13.46 -9.93 15.00
C GLY A 81 -13.79 -9.18 16.29
N GLY A 82 -12.77 -8.67 17.01
CA GLY A 82 -12.92 -8.01 18.31
C GLY A 82 -13.40 -6.56 18.26
N TYR A 83 -13.72 -6.03 17.08
CA TYR A 83 -14.21 -4.66 16.88
C TYR A 83 -15.61 -4.67 16.28
N LYS A 84 -16.40 -3.63 16.62
CA LYS A 84 -17.68 -3.38 15.96
C LYS A 84 -17.45 -2.55 14.71
N GLY A 85 -17.99 -2.98 13.58
CA GLY A 85 -18.00 -2.22 12.34
C GLY A 85 -19.35 -1.54 12.12
N PHE A 86 -19.31 -0.33 11.56
CA PHE A 86 -20.49 0.50 11.31
C PHE A 86 -20.46 1.11 9.93
N PHE A 87 -21.65 1.25 9.33
CA PHE A 87 -21.85 2.13 8.19
C PHE A 87 -21.96 3.57 8.66
N SER A 88 -21.30 4.46 7.93
CA SER A 88 -21.17 5.87 8.26
C SER A 88 -21.20 6.72 7.00
N THR A 89 -21.77 7.91 7.11
CA THR A 89 -21.87 8.85 6.00
C THR A 89 -21.09 10.12 6.29
N PHE A 90 -20.08 10.41 5.47
CA PHE A 90 -19.23 11.59 5.61
C PHE A 90 -19.20 12.37 4.28
N PRO A 91 -19.10 13.71 4.32
CA PRO A 91 -18.70 14.48 3.16
C PRO A 91 -17.39 13.98 2.53
N TYR A 92 -17.35 13.90 1.20
CA TYR A 92 -16.24 13.31 0.45
C TYR A 92 -14.92 14.06 0.66
N TYR A 93 -14.95 15.40 0.79
CA TYR A 93 -13.74 16.19 1.05
C TYR A 93 -13.01 15.78 2.34
N MET A 94 -13.72 15.25 3.34
CA MET A 94 -13.05 14.77 4.56
C MET A 94 -12.26 13.50 4.28
N LYS A 95 -12.79 12.60 3.45
CA LYS A 95 -12.10 11.37 3.03
C LYS A 95 -10.96 11.65 2.05
N VAL A 96 -11.12 12.62 1.15
CA VAL A 96 -10.02 13.09 0.30
C VAL A 96 -8.89 13.68 1.15
N LYS A 97 -9.21 14.50 2.16
CA LYS A 97 -8.20 15.06 3.07
C LYS A 97 -7.52 13.97 3.92
N GLU A 98 -8.29 13.04 4.46
CA GLU A 98 -7.77 11.91 5.25
C GLU A 98 -6.83 11.05 4.42
N TYR A 99 -7.29 10.52 3.29
CA TYR A 99 -6.52 9.57 2.50
C TYR A 99 -5.48 10.24 1.60
N GLY A 100 -5.85 11.28 0.85
CA GLY A 100 -4.99 11.93 -0.14
C GLY A 100 -3.98 12.91 0.46
N ASP A 101 -4.39 13.70 1.46
CA ASP A 101 -3.53 14.77 2.00
C ASP A 101 -2.77 14.34 3.26
N ILE A 102 -3.39 13.57 4.16
CA ILE A 102 -2.79 13.15 5.43
C ILE A 102 -2.07 11.81 5.27
N GLU A 103 -2.74 10.78 4.76
CA GLU A 103 -2.13 9.46 4.54
C GLU A 103 -1.31 9.37 3.24
N ASN A 104 -1.39 10.38 2.37
CA ASN A 104 -0.62 10.46 1.13
C ASN A 104 -0.86 9.28 0.17
N ARG A 105 -2.13 8.90 0.05
CA ARG A 105 -2.62 7.77 -0.77
C ARG A 105 -3.26 8.28 -2.04
N ASP A 106 -2.85 7.69 -3.15
CA ASP A 106 -3.51 7.92 -4.43
C ASP A 106 -4.92 7.32 -4.39
N ILE A 107 -5.88 7.97 -5.03
CA ILE A 107 -7.29 7.58 -5.01
C ILE A 107 -7.75 7.28 -6.45
N TRP A 108 -8.41 6.14 -6.63
CA TRP A 108 -9.08 5.75 -7.85
C TRP A 108 -10.59 5.77 -7.64
N GLU A 109 -11.32 6.42 -8.54
CA GLU A 109 -12.76 6.62 -8.47
C GLU A 109 -13.42 5.91 -9.68
N TYR A 110 -14.26 4.91 -9.43
CA TYR A 110 -14.92 4.09 -10.45
C TYR A 110 -16.41 4.42 -10.48
N THR A 111 -16.85 5.14 -11.49
CA THR A 111 -18.27 5.50 -11.64
C THR A 111 -19.05 4.29 -12.16
N LEU A 112 -20.07 3.86 -11.43
CA LEU A 112 -20.85 2.66 -11.74
C LEU A 112 -22.07 3.00 -12.59
N SER A 113 -22.35 2.16 -13.60
CA SER A 113 -23.50 2.27 -14.49
C SER A 113 -24.74 1.62 -13.87
N PHE A 114 -25.19 2.18 -12.75
CA PHE A 114 -26.44 1.76 -12.10
C PHE A 114 -27.64 2.58 -12.58
N THR A 115 -28.77 1.91 -12.72
CA THR A 115 -30.07 2.54 -12.96
C THR A 115 -30.63 3.18 -11.69
N ASP A 116 -31.58 4.10 -11.84
CA ASP A 116 -32.27 4.75 -10.70
C ASP A 116 -32.85 3.73 -9.71
N ASP A 117 -33.42 2.62 -10.20
CA ASP A 117 -33.98 1.55 -9.36
C ASP A 117 -32.89 0.83 -8.53
N GLN A 118 -31.73 0.56 -9.14
CA GLN A 118 -30.60 -0.08 -8.46
C GLN A 118 -29.97 0.86 -7.42
N ILE A 119 -29.81 2.14 -7.74
CA ILE A 119 -29.35 3.17 -6.80
C ILE A 119 -30.33 3.27 -5.63
N HIS A 120 -31.64 3.27 -5.90
CA HIS A 120 -32.65 3.32 -4.86
C HIS A 120 -32.62 2.09 -3.95
N ALA A 121 -32.47 0.87 -4.50
CA ALA A 121 -32.32 -0.36 -3.72
C ALA A 121 -31.10 -0.33 -2.79
N LEU A 122 -29.95 0.12 -3.32
CA LEU A 122 -28.72 0.29 -2.55
C LEU A 122 -28.93 1.25 -1.37
N LEU A 123 -29.52 2.42 -1.62
CA LEU A 123 -29.72 3.46 -0.61
C LEU A 123 -30.77 3.10 0.43
N MET A 124 -31.83 2.38 0.05
CA MET A 124 -32.78 1.80 1.00
C MET A 124 -32.06 0.88 1.99
N HIS A 125 -31.21 -0.02 1.49
CA HIS A 125 -30.50 -0.94 2.37
C HIS A 125 -29.42 -0.23 3.20
N ALA A 126 -28.67 0.70 2.62
CA ALA A 126 -27.70 1.50 3.37
C ALA A 126 -28.37 2.29 4.52
N TRP A 127 -29.59 2.79 4.33
CA TRP A 127 -30.37 3.44 5.38
C TRP A 127 -30.77 2.47 6.50
N GLU A 128 -31.20 1.24 6.17
CA GLU A 128 -31.49 0.20 7.16
C GLU A 128 -30.26 -0.13 8.03
N LEU A 129 -29.10 -0.23 7.38
CA LEU A 129 -27.83 -0.59 8.01
C LEU A 129 -27.23 0.53 8.88
N GLY A 130 -27.66 1.78 8.73
CA GLY A 130 -27.08 2.93 9.45
C GLY A 130 -27.19 2.88 10.98
N ASN A 131 -28.08 2.04 11.53
CA ASN A 131 -28.21 1.81 12.98
C ASN A 131 -27.74 0.41 13.42
N ALA A 132 -27.22 -0.40 12.50
CA ALA A 132 -26.73 -1.74 12.77
C ALA A 132 -25.21 -1.73 12.97
N TYR A 133 -24.71 -2.74 13.69
CA TYR A 133 -23.29 -3.02 13.78
C TYR A 133 -23.06 -4.50 13.45
N PHE A 134 -21.87 -4.79 12.93
CA PHE A 134 -21.40 -6.15 12.68
C PHE A 134 -20.05 -6.37 13.34
N ASP A 135 -19.67 -7.61 13.58
CA ASP A 135 -18.32 -7.92 14.03
C ASP A 135 -17.36 -7.69 12.85
N TYR A 136 -16.30 -6.89 13.07
CA TYR A 136 -15.39 -6.48 12.02
C TYR A 136 -14.22 -7.46 11.90
N TYR A 137 -14.21 -8.27 10.84
CA TYR A 137 -13.13 -9.21 10.55
C TYR A 137 -12.17 -8.64 9.50
N PHE A 138 -10.96 -8.27 9.93
CA PHE A 138 -9.99 -7.55 9.09
C PHE A 138 -9.67 -8.24 7.76
N PHE A 139 -9.56 -9.57 7.75
CA PHE A 139 -9.22 -10.31 6.52
C PHE A 139 -10.41 -10.68 5.65
N LYS A 140 -11.64 -10.74 6.18
CA LYS A 140 -12.80 -11.27 5.44
C LYS A 140 -13.96 -10.27 5.39
N GLU A 141 -14.65 -10.05 6.49
CA GLU A 141 -15.82 -9.16 6.60
C GLU A 141 -15.37 -7.73 6.95
N ASN A 142 -14.50 -7.18 6.09
CA ASN A 142 -13.96 -5.83 6.22
C ASN A 142 -14.74 -4.81 5.37
N CYS A 143 -14.21 -3.60 5.25
CA CYS A 143 -14.75 -2.54 4.39
C CYS A 143 -15.13 -3.02 2.99
N ALA A 144 -14.23 -3.72 2.32
CA ALA A 144 -14.44 -4.16 0.95
C ALA A 144 -15.59 -5.16 0.82
N TYR A 145 -15.71 -6.10 1.76
CA TYR A 145 -16.79 -7.08 1.76
C TYR A 145 -18.16 -6.43 1.91
N HIS A 146 -18.31 -5.54 2.90
CA HIS A 146 -19.57 -4.88 3.18
C HIS A 146 -19.96 -3.83 2.12
N ILE A 147 -18.99 -3.24 1.42
CA ILE A 147 -19.28 -2.40 0.25
C ILE A 147 -19.73 -3.26 -0.93
N LEU A 148 -19.09 -4.40 -1.19
CA LEU A 148 -19.55 -5.33 -2.23
C LEU A 148 -20.96 -5.85 -1.96
N SER A 149 -21.31 -6.12 -0.70
CA SER A 149 -22.67 -6.55 -0.36
C SER A 149 -23.73 -5.49 -0.70
N LEU A 150 -23.40 -4.20 -0.54
CA LEU A 150 -24.29 -3.10 -0.98
C LEU A 150 -24.45 -3.07 -2.50
N LEU A 151 -23.36 -3.30 -3.24
CA LEU A 151 -23.39 -3.33 -4.70
C LEU A 151 -24.20 -4.54 -5.23
N GLU A 152 -24.05 -5.71 -4.61
CA GLU A 152 -24.82 -6.91 -4.96
C GLU A 152 -26.31 -6.77 -4.59
N ILE A 153 -26.65 -5.99 -3.57
CA ILE A 153 -28.07 -5.68 -3.28
C ILE A 153 -28.67 -4.73 -4.33
N ALA A 154 -27.86 -3.82 -4.87
CA ALA A 154 -28.26 -2.98 -5.98
C ALA A 154 -28.53 -3.82 -7.25
N ASP A 155 -27.66 -4.78 -7.52
CA ASP A 155 -27.78 -5.73 -8.64
C ASP A 155 -27.41 -7.16 -8.21
N PRO A 156 -28.41 -7.99 -7.84
CA PRO A 156 -28.18 -9.36 -7.39
C PRO A 156 -27.59 -10.28 -8.46
N SER A 157 -27.64 -9.89 -9.75
CA SER A 157 -27.05 -10.69 -10.82
C SER A 157 -25.53 -10.67 -10.83
N LEU A 158 -24.92 -9.75 -10.09
CA LEU A 158 -23.47 -9.61 -10.03
C LEU A 158 -22.80 -10.73 -9.23
N HIS A 159 -23.42 -11.30 -8.18
CA HIS A 159 -22.80 -12.37 -7.38
C HIS A 159 -21.34 -12.06 -6.93
N LEU A 160 -21.10 -10.81 -6.50
CA LEU A 160 -19.75 -10.29 -6.19
C LEU A 160 -19.11 -11.00 -5.00
N LEU A 161 -19.92 -11.42 -4.03
CA LEU A 161 -19.46 -12.02 -2.77
C LEU A 161 -19.03 -13.49 -2.90
N ASP A 162 -19.51 -14.22 -3.92
CA ASP A 162 -19.32 -15.67 -4.06
C ASP A 162 -17.83 -16.09 -4.12
N GLN A 163 -16.96 -15.20 -4.60
CA GLN A 163 -15.52 -15.46 -4.74
C GLN A 163 -14.71 -15.20 -3.45
N TYR A 164 -15.29 -14.56 -2.43
CA TYR A 164 -14.58 -14.13 -1.21
C TYR A 164 -14.86 -15.04 -0.01
N VAL A 165 -14.52 -16.32 -0.15
CA VAL A 165 -14.80 -17.35 0.86
C VAL A 165 -13.88 -17.22 2.10
N PHE A 166 -12.60 -16.94 1.89
CA PHE A 166 -11.59 -16.94 2.95
C PHE A 166 -11.11 -15.55 3.36
N TRP A 167 -10.88 -14.68 2.38
CA TRP A 167 -10.43 -13.31 2.60
C TRP A 167 -10.97 -12.38 1.51
N THR A 168 -11.04 -11.10 1.83
CA THR A 168 -11.51 -10.03 0.94
C THR A 168 -10.47 -8.92 0.94
N VAL A 169 -9.68 -8.82 -0.12
CA VAL A 169 -8.69 -7.74 -0.24
C VAL A 169 -9.29 -6.60 -1.06
N PRO A 170 -9.20 -5.33 -0.61
CA PRO A 170 -9.79 -4.19 -1.32
C PRO A 170 -9.41 -4.06 -2.81
N ALA A 171 -8.15 -4.32 -3.19
CA ALA A 171 -7.78 -4.28 -4.61
C ALA A 171 -8.43 -5.40 -5.44
N ASP A 172 -8.74 -6.55 -4.83
CA ASP A 172 -9.42 -7.65 -5.52
C ASP A 172 -10.88 -7.31 -5.79
N THR A 173 -11.52 -6.52 -4.94
CA THR A 173 -12.93 -6.12 -5.14
C THR A 173 -13.07 -5.17 -6.32
N ILE A 174 -12.09 -4.29 -6.53
CA ILE A 174 -12.01 -3.46 -7.75
C ILE A 174 -11.86 -4.35 -8.99
N ARG A 175 -10.98 -5.36 -8.94
CA ARG A 175 -10.78 -6.32 -10.03
C ARG A 175 -11.98 -7.20 -10.31
N ALA A 176 -12.79 -7.50 -9.31
CA ALA A 176 -14.02 -8.23 -9.52
C ALA A 176 -14.99 -7.42 -10.38
N LEU A 177 -15.11 -6.12 -10.14
CA LEU A 177 -16.05 -5.26 -10.86
C LEU A 177 -15.69 -5.09 -12.34
N THR A 178 -14.39 -5.10 -12.68
CA THR A 178 -13.95 -4.99 -14.08
C THR A 178 -14.27 -6.22 -14.92
N LYS A 179 -14.67 -7.34 -14.31
CA LYS A 179 -15.13 -8.55 -15.02
C LYS A 179 -16.53 -8.39 -15.62
N TYR A 180 -17.31 -7.39 -15.17
CA TYR A 180 -18.68 -7.14 -15.63
C TYR A 180 -18.66 -6.04 -16.69
N GLU A 181 -18.81 -6.42 -17.96
CA GLU A 181 -18.86 -5.47 -19.06
C GLU A 181 -19.99 -4.46 -18.87
N GLY A 182 -19.66 -3.17 -18.97
CA GLY A 182 -20.62 -2.07 -18.85
C GLY A 182 -20.93 -1.64 -17.42
N LEU A 183 -20.46 -2.34 -16.38
CA LEU A 183 -20.69 -1.94 -14.99
C LEU A 183 -19.91 -0.66 -14.61
N ILE A 184 -18.70 -0.48 -15.13
CA ILE A 184 -17.88 0.72 -14.89
C ILE A 184 -18.00 1.65 -16.10
N GLU A 185 -18.52 2.85 -15.87
CA GLU A 185 -18.71 3.89 -16.88
C GLU A 185 -17.43 4.72 -17.10
N ASP A 186 -16.75 5.10 -16.00
CA ASP A 186 -15.55 5.94 -16.01
C ASP A 186 -14.61 5.60 -14.85
N ILE A 187 -13.31 5.82 -15.07
CA ILE A 187 -12.25 5.66 -14.06
C ILE A 187 -11.50 6.99 -13.95
N THR A 188 -11.64 7.64 -12.79
CA THR A 188 -10.96 8.90 -12.50
C THR A 188 -9.85 8.71 -11.48
N TYR A 189 -8.65 9.19 -11.82
CA TYR A 189 -7.49 9.21 -10.93
C TYR A 189 -7.39 10.53 -10.17
N ARG A 190 -7.20 10.43 -8.85
CA ARG A 190 -6.95 11.56 -7.94
C ARG A 190 -5.61 11.34 -7.23
N PRO A 191 -4.57 12.13 -7.56
CA PRO A 191 -3.25 11.97 -6.96
C PRO A 191 -3.21 12.44 -5.51
N ALA A 192 -2.47 11.72 -4.67
CA ALA A 192 -2.08 12.14 -3.33
C ALA A 192 -1.32 13.46 -3.35
N LYS A 193 -1.33 14.21 -2.25
CA LYS A 193 -0.56 15.44 -2.13
C LYS A 193 0.94 15.19 -2.35
N SER A 194 1.48 14.11 -1.81
CA SER A 194 2.85 13.64 -2.05
C SER A 194 3.13 13.41 -3.53
N THR A 195 2.26 12.68 -4.24
CA THR A 195 2.40 12.37 -5.66
C THR A 195 2.41 13.63 -6.51
N GLN A 196 1.54 14.60 -6.20
CA GLN A 196 1.52 15.89 -6.88
C GLN A 196 2.86 16.64 -6.71
N ILE A 197 3.38 16.71 -5.47
CA ILE A 197 4.65 17.38 -5.16
C ILE A 197 5.80 16.70 -5.90
N GLN A 198 5.90 15.37 -5.84
CA GLN A 198 7.00 14.62 -6.46
C GLN A 198 6.98 14.75 -7.98
N ARG A 199 5.82 14.55 -8.65
CA ARG A 199 5.70 14.70 -10.11
C ARG A 199 6.01 16.11 -10.59
N LYS A 200 5.59 17.14 -9.85
CA LYS A 200 5.95 18.53 -10.19
C LYS A 200 7.45 18.75 -10.04
N ARG A 201 8.09 18.22 -8.98
CA ARG A 201 9.54 18.34 -8.75
C ARG A 201 10.39 17.66 -9.83
N GLU A 202 9.94 16.52 -10.37
CA GLU A 202 10.63 15.83 -11.48
C GLU A 202 10.79 16.74 -12.71
N THR A 203 9.90 17.72 -12.90
CA THR A 203 9.95 18.66 -14.03
C THR A 203 10.86 19.88 -13.82
N LEU A 204 11.36 20.10 -12.61
CA LEU A 204 12.21 21.25 -12.27
C LEU A 204 13.65 21.04 -12.71
N THR A 205 14.25 22.11 -13.25
CA THR A 205 15.70 22.24 -13.43
C THR A 205 16.43 22.38 -12.09
N ASP A 206 17.75 22.16 -12.05
CA ASP A 206 18.54 22.29 -10.81
C ASP A 206 18.49 23.70 -10.21
N GLY A 207 18.41 24.73 -11.06
CA GLY A 207 18.23 26.12 -10.62
C GLY A 207 16.86 26.33 -9.97
N GLU A 208 15.80 25.78 -10.56
CA GLU A 208 14.44 25.85 -10.02
C GLU A 208 14.27 25.03 -8.74
N ARG A 209 14.96 23.89 -8.60
CA ARG A 209 14.99 23.09 -7.36
C ARG A 209 15.63 23.87 -6.21
N THR A 210 16.76 24.51 -6.48
CA THR A 210 17.41 25.42 -5.52
C THR A 210 16.45 26.53 -5.11
N TRP A 211 15.71 27.13 -6.05
CA TRP A 211 14.71 28.14 -5.72
C TRP A 211 13.59 27.60 -4.85
N LEU A 212 13.04 26.44 -5.18
CA LEU A 212 11.99 25.80 -4.40
C LEU A 212 12.43 25.61 -2.93
N GLU A 213 13.62 25.05 -2.70
CA GLU A 213 14.17 24.89 -1.35
C GLU A 213 14.26 26.24 -0.64
N ARG A 214 14.90 27.23 -1.28
CA ARG A 214 15.10 28.57 -0.72
C ARG A 214 13.80 29.28 -0.34
N ILE A 215 12.76 29.22 -1.18
CA ILE A 215 11.48 29.91 -0.91
C ILE A 215 10.60 29.15 0.10
N THR A 216 10.81 27.83 0.24
CA THR A 216 10.13 27.05 1.28
C THR A 216 10.74 27.24 2.66
N GLU A 217 12.02 27.59 2.74
CA GLU A 217 12.68 28.00 3.99
C GLU A 217 12.39 29.48 4.34
N ASP A 218 12.46 30.36 3.34
CA ASP A 218 12.24 31.80 3.49
C ASP A 218 11.43 32.36 2.30
N PRO A 219 10.11 32.51 2.48
CA PRO A 219 9.21 33.05 1.46
C PRO A 219 9.57 34.44 0.96
N THR A 220 10.33 35.25 1.72
CA THR A 220 10.69 36.62 1.30
C THR A 220 11.65 36.65 0.11
N ARG A 221 12.31 35.52 -0.18
CA ARG A 221 13.25 35.38 -1.30
C ARG A 221 12.60 35.47 -2.68
N VAL A 222 11.27 35.39 -2.77
CA VAL A 222 10.56 35.66 -4.04
C VAL A 222 10.75 37.09 -4.54
N HIS A 223 11.16 38.01 -3.66
CA HIS A 223 11.47 39.42 -4.00
C HIS A 223 12.88 39.62 -4.57
N GLU A 224 13.70 38.57 -4.59
CA GLU A 224 15.05 38.66 -5.16
C GLU A 224 14.98 38.94 -6.67
N PRO A 225 15.84 39.84 -7.21
CA PRO A 225 15.87 40.16 -8.64
C PRO A 225 16.01 38.92 -9.54
N GLU A 226 16.78 37.93 -9.08
CA GLU A 226 17.04 36.68 -9.78
C GLU A 226 15.79 35.79 -9.88
N PHE A 227 14.90 35.80 -8.88
CA PHE A 227 13.62 35.10 -8.95
C PHE A 227 12.67 35.82 -9.93
N HIS A 228 12.64 37.15 -9.87
CA HIS A 228 11.85 37.96 -10.80
C HIS A 228 12.32 37.88 -12.26
N ALA A 229 13.57 37.51 -12.50
CA ALA A 229 14.11 37.26 -13.83
C ALA A 229 13.55 35.99 -14.48
N LEU A 230 13.01 35.05 -13.69
CA LEU A 230 12.35 33.86 -14.23
C LEU A 230 11.08 34.24 -15.00
N PRO A 231 10.70 33.51 -16.06
CA PRO A 231 9.39 33.62 -16.67
C PRO A 231 8.25 33.58 -15.63
N GLN A 232 7.25 34.47 -15.75
CA GLN A 232 6.16 34.55 -14.78
C GLN A 232 5.42 33.22 -14.56
N LYS A 233 5.29 32.38 -15.58
CA LYS A 233 4.71 31.02 -15.46
C LYS A 233 5.53 30.12 -14.53
N GLN A 234 6.87 30.22 -14.56
CA GLN A 234 7.75 29.47 -13.67
C GLN A 234 7.70 30.01 -12.24
N GLN A 235 7.66 31.34 -12.07
CA GLN A 235 7.48 31.95 -10.74
C GLN A 235 6.17 31.44 -10.09
N VAL A 236 5.07 31.44 -10.84
CA VAL A 236 3.77 30.89 -10.41
C VAL A 236 3.89 29.40 -10.06
N PHE A 237 4.49 28.60 -10.93
CA PHE A 237 4.64 27.16 -10.71
C PHE A 237 5.45 26.84 -9.45
N LEU A 238 6.55 27.57 -9.22
CA LEU A 238 7.40 27.41 -8.04
C LEU A 238 6.67 27.82 -6.75
N MET A 239 5.95 28.94 -6.75
CA MET A 239 5.17 29.36 -5.59
C MET A 239 4.02 28.40 -5.29
N ASP A 240 3.32 27.89 -6.31
CA ASP A 240 2.26 26.90 -6.12
C ASP A 240 2.82 25.60 -5.54
N LEU A 241 3.97 25.13 -6.05
CA LEU A 241 4.64 23.93 -5.54
C LEU A 241 5.20 24.14 -4.12
N ALA A 242 5.73 25.32 -3.82
CA ALA A 242 6.14 25.69 -2.46
C ALA A 242 4.94 25.67 -1.50
N SER A 243 3.80 26.21 -1.92
CA SER A 243 2.56 26.15 -1.15
C SER A 243 2.10 24.71 -0.93
N ASP A 244 2.11 23.88 -1.97
CA ASP A 244 1.75 22.46 -1.87
C ASP A 244 2.62 21.74 -0.84
N TYR A 245 3.94 21.97 -0.86
CA TYR A 245 4.88 21.38 0.08
C TYR A 245 4.70 21.87 1.51
N LEU A 246 4.54 23.18 1.71
CA LEU A 246 4.36 23.76 3.04
C LEU A 246 3.02 23.30 3.67
N GLN A 247 1.97 23.16 2.86
CA GLN A 247 0.72 22.54 3.30
C GLN A 247 0.94 21.09 3.72
N PHE A 248 1.64 20.29 2.91
CA PHE A 248 1.98 18.90 3.24
C PHE A 248 2.73 18.80 4.58
N LYS A 249 3.75 19.64 4.82
CA LYS A 249 4.46 19.70 6.10
C LYS A 249 3.57 20.12 7.27
N SER A 250 2.61 21.03 7.04
CA SER A 250 1.68 21.49 8.07
C SER A 250 0.64 20.46 8.51
N LEU A 251 0.42 19.40 7.70
CA LEU A 251 -0.49 18.29 8.01
C LEU A 251 0.19 17.15 8.78
N GLY A 252 1.52 17.12 8.82
CA GLY A 252 2.29 16.15 9.61
C GLY A 252 2.10 16.32 11.12
N ARG A 253 2.41 15.29 11.91
CA ARG A 253 2.23 15.27 13.39
C ARG A 253 3.30 16.05 14.19
N ASN A 254 4.10 16.89 13.55
CA ASN A 254 5.27 17.54 14.15
C ASN A 254 4.92 18.82 14.94
N GLU A 255 5.77 19.23 15.89
CA GLU A 255 5.59 20.46 16.68
C GLU A 255 5.59 21.75 15.84
N ASP A 256 6.11 21.71 14.61
CA ASP A 256 6.29 22.85 13.70
C ASP A 256 5.09 23.17 12.80
N GLN A 257 3.92 22.55 12.99
CA GLN A 257 2.76 22.78 12.10
C GLN A 257 2.42 24.27 11.94
N GLN A 258 2.46 25.04 13.03
CA GLN A 258 2.13 26.47 13.00
C GLN A 258 3.16 27.26 12.19
N HIS A 259 4.45 26.89 12.29
CA HIS A 259 5.52 27.52 11.53
C HIS A 259 5.27 27.35 10.02
N TYR A 260 5.04 26.12 9.55
CA TYR A 260 4.75 25.86 8.14
C TYR A 260 3.46 26.53 7.64
N ARG A 261 2.43 26.64 8.49
CA ARG A 261 1.21 27.39 8.14
C ARG A 261 1.50 28.87 7.87
N LEU A 262 2.35 29.51 8.68
CA LEU A 262 2.73 30.91 8.50
C LEU A 262 3.57 31.10 7.24
N LEU A 263 4.54 30.22 6.96
CA LEU A 263 5.31 30.26 5.72
C LEU A 263 4.40 30.10 4.49
N ASN A 264 3.46 29.15 4.54
CA ASN A 264 2.50 28.94 3.45
C ASN A 264 1.61 30.17 3.23
N GLN A 265 1.15 30.81 4.31
CA GLN A 265 0.39 32.07 4.20
C GLN A 265 1.19 33.18 3.53
N SER A 266 2.50 33.29 3.83
CA SER A 266 3.40 34.25 3.19
C SER A 266 3.53 33.98 1.68
N ILE A 267 3.82 32.73 1.30
CA ILE A 267 3.88 32.32 -0.11
C ILE A 267 2.55 32.60 -0.84
N LEU A 268 1.42 32.28 -0.22
CA LEU A 268 0.10 32.53 -0.81
C LEU A 268 -0.21 34.02 -0.97
N SER A 269 0.26 34.86 -0.02
CA SER A 269 0.15 36.32 -0.12
C SER A 269 0.89 36.82 -1.36
N GLU A 270 2.14 36.41 -1.55
CA GLU A 270 2.95 36.79 -2.70
C GLU A 270 2.36 36.25 -4.01
N ARG A 271 1.94 34.97 -4.01
CA ARG A 271 1.28 34.32 -5.14
C ARG A 271 0.02 35.06 -5.59
N SER A 272 -0.72 35.67 -4.66
CA SER A 272 -1.95 36.42 -4.95
C SER A 272 -1.71 37.75 -5.71
N THR A 273 -0.50 38.30 -5.61
CA THR A 273 -0.10 39.52 -6.35
C THR A 273 0.09 39.23 -7.84
N VAL A 274 0.48 38.00 -8.18
CA VAL A 274 0.66 37.54 -9.56
C VAL A 274 -0.68 37.11 -10.14
N ARG A 275 -1.31 37.99 -10.93
CA ARG A 275 -2.65 37.79 -11.54
C ARG A 275 -2.65 36.86 -12.75
N ILE A 276 -1.92 35.75 -12.65
CA ILE A 276 -1.81 34.73 -13.70
C ILE A 276 -2.37 33.42 -13.11
N PRO A 277 -3.30 32.75 -13.81
CA PRO A 277 -3.78 31.44 -13.41
C PRO A 277 -2.65 30.42 -13.35
N SER A 278 -2.74 29.48 -12.41
CA SER A 278 -1.82 28.36 -12.34
C SER A 278 -1.94 27.52 -13.61
N PRO A 279 -0.81 27.14 -14.25
CA PRO A 279 -0.87 26.27 -15.42
C PRO A 279 -1.46 24.92 -15.02
N PRO A 280 -2.34 24.32 -15.85
CA PRO A 280 -2.82 22.97 -15.59
C PRO A 280 -1.63 22.01 -15.61
N PHE A 281 -1.58 21.11 -14.63
CA PHE A 281 -0.55 20.08 -14.52
C PHE A 281 -1.24 18.74 -14.37
N ILE A 282 -1.10 17.87 -15.38
CA ILE A 282 -1.65 16.52 -15.35
C ILE A 282 -0.66 15.64 -14.60
N VAL A 283 -1.07 15.20 -13.41
CA VAL A 283 -0.24 14.37 -12.54
C VAL A 283 -0.43 12.92 -12.96
N GLN A 284 0.62 12.31 -13.49
CA GLN A 284 0.63 10.88 -13.81
C GLN A 284 0.88 10.07 -12.53
N PRO A 285 0.17 8.95 -12.31
CA PRO A 285 0.39 8.12 -11.14
C PRO A 285 1.77 7.45 -11.21
N PHE A 286 2.34 7.07 -10.06
CA PHE A 286 3.60 6.32 -10.01
C PHE A 286 3.43 4.84 -10.32
N THR A 287 2.24 4.32 -10.07
CA THR A 287 1.81 2.96 -10.41
C THR A 287 0.50 3.04 -11.19
N THR A 288 0.10 1.96 -11.85
CA THR A 288 -1.17 1.89 -12.57
C THR A 288 -2.35 1.65 -11.63
N ALA A 289 -3.57 1.70 -12.17
CA ALA A 289 -4.79 1.42 -11.42
C ALA A 289 -4.79 -0.01 -10.83
N PRO A 290 -5.37 -0.24 -9.64
CA PRO A 290 -5.32 -1.52 -8.93
C PRO A 290 -5.80 -2.72 -9.78
N GLU A 291 -6.72 -2.51 -10.72
CA GLU A 291 -7.24 -3.58 -11.57
C GLU A 291 -6.23 -4.17 -12.55
N THR A 292 -5.18 -3.40 -12.86
CA THR A 292 -4.12 -3.82 -13.78
C THR A 292 -3.07 -4.69 -13.11
N GLY A 293 -3.12 -4.83 -11.77
CA GLY A 293 -2.17 -5.63 -11.02
C GLY A 293 -2.42 -7.13 -11.06
N HIS A 294 -1.38 -7.90 -10.73
CA HIS A 294 -1.41 -9.36 -10.62
C HIS A 294 -2.31 -9.82 -9.46
N GLY A 295 -2.87 -11.04 -9.49
CA GLY A 295 -3.65 -11.62 -8.36
C GLY A 295 -2.95 -11.49 -6.99
N THR A 296 -3.68 -11.23 -5.90
CA THR A 296 -3.04 -11.05 -4.58
C THR A 296 -2.48 -12.37 -4.04
N SER A 297 -3.17 -13.47 -4.32
CA SER A 297 -2.71 -14.82 -4.00
C SER A 297 -1.73 -15.32 -5.05
N ARG A 298 -0.81 -16.19 -4.63
CA ARG A 298 0.21 -16.77 -5.51
C ARG A 298 0.38 -18.25 -5.22
N ALA A 299 0.43 -19.05 -6.27
CA ALA A 299 0.94 -20.41 -6.24
C ALA A 299 2.21 -20.49 -7.08
N GLY A 300 3.18 -21.30 -6.64
CA GLY A 300 4.42 -21.49 -7.38
C GLY A 300 4.86 -22.94 -7.37
N ILE A 301 5.53 -23.33 -8.44
CA ILE A 301 6.28 -24.59 -8.53
C ILE A 301 7.71 -24.25 -8.89
N GLY A 302 8.66 -24.91 -8.24
CA GLY A 302 10.08 -24.66 -8.43
C GLY A 302 10.92 -25.90 -8.22
N MET A 303 12.16 -25.79 -8.65
CA MET A 303 13.19 -26.79 -8.39
C MET A 303 14.52 -26.09 -8.17
N GLY A 304 15.37 -26.71 -7.37
CA GLY A 304 16.62 -26.11 -6.97
C GLY A 304 17.61 -27.09 -6.39
N TRP A 305 18.77 -26.56 -6.03
CA TRP A 305 19.81 -27.28 -5.32
C TRP A 305 20.17 -26.50 -4.07
N ARG A 306 20.20 -27.18 -2.93
CA ARG A 306 20.74 -26.68 -1.67
C ARG A 306 22.00 -27.47 -1.35
N GLU A 307 23.15 -26.84 -1.41
CA GLU A 307 24.46 -27.50 -1.44
C GLU A 307 24.53 -28.56 -2.55
N ASP A 308 24.63 -29.84 -2.19
CA ASP A 308 24.69 -30.96 -3.12
C ASP A 308 23.33 -31.68 -3.28
N GLU A 309 22.25 -31.18 -2.66
CA GLU A 309 20.96 -31.87 -2.59
C GLU A 309 19.91 -31.18 -3.47
N PHE A 310 19.38 -31.91 -4.45
CA PHE A 310 18.27 -31.47 -5.29
C PHE A 310 16.96 -31.46 -4.49
N PHE A 311 16.12 -30.47 -4.75
CA PHE A 311 14.77 -30.38 -4.21
C PHE A 311 13.76 -29.86 -5.23
N GLU A 312 12.52 -30.26 -5.02
CA GLU A 312 11.34 -29.70 -5.67
C GLU A 312 10.57 -28.89 -4.63
N GLU A 313 10.03 -27.74 -5.04
CA GLU A 313 9.28 -26.83 -4.17
C GLU A 313 7.90 -26.52 -4.73
N PHE A 314 6.92 -26.52 -3.83
CA PHE A 314 5.59 -25.95 -4.06
C PHE A 314 5.35 -24.82 -3.07
N THR A 315 4.92 -23.66 -3.56
CA THR A 315 4.66 -22.48 -2.74
C THR A 315 3.21 -22.03 -2.86
N LEU A 316 2.66 -21.58 -1.74
CA LEU A 316 1.36 -20.93 -1.66
C LEU A 316 1.48 -19.67 -0.81
N ARG A 317 0.89 -18.56 -1.26
CA ARG A 317 0.81 -17.30 -0.54
C ARG A 317 -0.60 -16.74 -0.63
N ALA A 318 -1.22 -16.41 0.49
CA ALA A 318 -2.57 -15.86 0.53
C ALA A 318 -2.64 -14.41 0.02
N GLY A 319 -1.70 -13.56 0.44
CA GLY A 319 -1.61 -12.16 -0.01
C GLY A 319 -0.24 -11.57 0.31
N TYR A 320 0.12 -10.36 -0.12
CA TYR A 320 -0.51 -9.42 -1.05
C TYR A 320 0.42 -9.12 -2.23
N HIS A 321 1.71 -8.85 -1.95
CA HIS A 321 2.73 -8.46 -2.93
C HIS A 321 4.13 -8.47 -2.28
N ASP A 322 5.16 -8.96 -2.97
CA ASP A 322 6.57 -8.87 -2.55
C ASP A 322 7.39 -7.88 -3.40
N LEU A 323 8.58 -7.46 -2.93
CA LEU A 323 9.38 -6.43 -3.62
C LEU A 323 9.76 -6.80 -5.07
N LEU A 324 9.83 -8.10 -5.36
CA LEU A 324 10.15 -8.62 -6.69
C LEU A 324 8.92 -8.82 -7.55
N ASP A 325 7.70 -8.89 -7.02
CA ASP A 325 6.47 -9.03 -7.79
C ASP A 325 6.22 -7.80 -8.72
N PRO A 326 5.38 -7.92 -9.77
CA PRO A 326 5.05 -6.81 -10.69
C PRO A 326 4.38 -5.60 -10.01
N ASP A 327 4.93 -4.40 -10.19
CA ASP A 327 4.47 -3.17 -9.47
C ASP A 327 3.07 -2.68 -9.87
N ALA A 328 2.61 -3.04 -11.07
CA ALA A 328 1.35 -2.54 -11.63
C ALA A 328 0.20 -2.77 -10.64
N GLY A 329 -0.56 -1.72 -10.30
CA GLY A 329 -1.67 -1.80 -9.35
C GLY A 329 -1.29 -1.87 -7.87
N TYR A 330 0.01 -1.90 -7.54
CA TYR A 330 0.53 -1.99 -6.17
C TYR A 330 1.35 -0.75 -5.78
N THR A 331 1.35 -0.42 -4.48
CA THR A 331 2.21 0.65 -3.94
C THR A 331 3.67 0.26 -4.14
N ARG A 332 4.46 1.14 -4.77
CA ARG A 332 5.88 0.89 -5.04
C ARG A 332 6.65 0.73 -3.73
N ASP A 333 7.76 0.00 -3.81
CA ASP A 333 8.76 -0.11 -2.73
C ASP A 333 8.21 -0.66 -1.41
N ALA A 334 7.07 -1.34 -1.49
CA ALA A 334 6.38 -1.94 -0.39
C ALA A 334 6.23 -3.45 -0.62
N GLN A 335 6.31 -4.21 0.46
CA GLN A 335 6.05 -5.63 0.48
C GLN A 335 5.15 -5.96 1.66
N ILE A 336 4.16 -6.80 1.39
CA ILE A 336 3.28 -7.40 2.38
C ILE A 336 3.08 -8.84 1.92
N GLU A 337 3.73 -9.78 2.61
CA GLU A 337 3.45 -11.20 2.46
C GLU A 337 2.76 -11.70 3.71
N LEU A 338 1.61 -12.34 3.54
CA LEU A 338 0.81 -12.93 4.60
C LEU A 338 0.52 -14.40 4.27
N LEU A 339 0.65 -15.24 5.29
CA LEU A 339 0.29 -16.66 5.24
C LEU A 339 0.90 -17.35 4.00
N ALA A 340 2.22 -17.23 3.85
CA ALA A 340 2.96 -17.94 2.81
C ALA A 340 3.53 -19.25 3.35
N ALA A 341 3.45 -20.32 2.58
CA ALA A 341 4.02 -21.63 2.91
C ALA A 341 4.77 -22.19 1.71
N SER A 342 6.00 -22.64 1.94
CA SER A 342 6.84 -23.34 0.98
C SER A 342 7.05 -24.77 1.44
N PHE A 343 6.66 -25.72 0.60
CA PHE A 343 6.80 -27.15 0.84
C PHE A 343 7.87 -27.70 -0.08
N ARG A 344 8.82 -28.44 0.50
CA ARG A 344 9.93 -29.04 -0.27
C ARG A 344 9.94 -30.55 -0.16
N HIS A 345 10.27 -31.20 -1.27
CA HIS A 345 10.69 -32.59 -1.32
C HIS A 345 12.18 -32.66 -1.64
N TYR A 346 12.95 -33.25 -0.73
CA TYR A 346 14.38 -33.51 -0.91
C TYR A 346 14.60 -34.92 -1.46
N GLU A 347 15.16 -35.02 -2.66
CA GLU A 347 15.24 -36.29 -3.41
C GLU A 347 16.14 -37.31 -2.69
N LYS A 348 17.37 -36.93 -2.31
CA LYS A 348 18.36 -37.83 -1.70
C LYS A 348 17.86 -38.46 -0.40
N ARG A 349 17.08 -37.72 0.40
CA ARG A 349 16.53 -38.18 1.68
C ARG A 349 15.11 -38.73 1.58
N ASN A 350 14.47 -38.57 0.42
CA ASN A 350 13.05 -38.80 0.21
C ASN A 350 12.18 -38.19 1.32
N GLN A 351 12.42 -36.92 1.63
CA GLN A 351 11.77 -36.22 2.74
C GLN A 351 10.93 -35.05 2.22
N PHE A 352 9.64 -35.07 2.52
CA PHE A 352 8.75 -33.93 2.35
C PHE A 352 8.67 -33.11 3.64
N ARG A 353 8.76 -31.79 3.56
CA ARG A 353 8.64 -30.90 4.72
C ARG A 353 8.06 -29.54 4.35
N LEU A 354 7.48 -28.89 5.35
CA LEU A 354 7.31 -27.45 5.34
C LEU A 354 8.70 -26.82 5.51
N GLU A 355 9.20 -26.21 4.46
CA GLU A 355 10.50 -25.56 4.47
C GLU A 355 10.41 -24.20 5.15
N GLN A 356 9.43 -23.40 4.74
CA GLN A 356 9.22 -22.04 5.22
C GLN A 356 7.72 -21.79 5.41
N PHE A 357 7.39 -21.10 6.50
CA PHE A 357 6.08 -20.53 6.73
C PHE A 357 6.23 -19.07 7.17
N THR A 358 5.69 -18.15 6.39
CA THR A 358 5.67 -16.72 6.71
C THR A 358 4.27 -16.37 7.18
N PHE A 359 4.13 -16.01 8.46
CA PHE A 359 2.88 -15.47 8.97
C PHE A 359 2.68 -14.04 8.45
N ALA A 360 3.70 -13.20 8.61
CA ALA A 360 3.74 -11.83 8.10
C ALA A 360 5.17 -11.42 7.77
N ASN A 361 5.39 -10.86 6.58
CA ASN A 361 6.65 -10.24 6.17
C ASN A 361 6.35 -8.93 5.46
N VAL A 362 6.72 -7.84 6.11
CA VAL A 362 6.37 -6.47 5.71
C VAL A 362 7.65 -5.67 5.55
N VAL A 363 7.81 -5.02 4.40
CA VAL A 363 8.92 -4.10 4.14
C VAL A 363 8.34 -2.83 3.55
N SER A 364 8.75 -1.68 4.06
CA SER A 364 8.43 -0.37 3.50
C SER A 364 9.73 0.38 3.26
N LEU A 365 10.14 0.48 2.00
CA LEU A 365 11.28 1.31 1.61
C LEU A 365 10.74 2.70 1.26
N SER A 366 11.21 3.71 1.98
CA SER A 366 10.85 5.11 1.77
C SER A 366 12.11 5.87 1.35
N PRO A 367 12.36 6.02 0.02
CA PRO A 367 13.51 6.77 -0.46
C PRO A 367 13.53 8.19 0.13
N ILE A 368 14.64 8.54 0.78
CA ILE A 368 14.84 9.84 1.39
C ILE A 368 15.28 10.83 0.31
N ASP A 369 14.62 11.98 0.27
CA ASP A 369 15.04 13.13 -0.53
C ASP A 369 14.97 14.42 0.30
N ALA A 370 15.36 15.56 -0.30
CA ALA A 370 15.39 16.86 0.40
C ALA A 370 14.05 17.30 1.03
N PHE A 371 12.92 16.70 0.65
CA PHE A 371 11.58 17.08 1.08
C PHE A 371 10.89 15.94 1.89
N PHE A 372 11.15 14.68 1.55
CA PHE A 372 10.56 13.48 2.17
C PHE A 372 11.60 12.68 2.97
N HIS A 373 11.41 12.60 4.29
CA HIS A 373 12.34 11.96 5.24
C HIS A 373 11.62 10.91 6.11
N SER A 374 10.86 10.02 5.50
CA SER A 374 10.19 8.94 6.25
C SER A 374 11.16 7.78 6.46
N PRO A 375 11.28 7.24 7.68
CA PRO A 375 12.14 6.08 7.91
C PRO A 375 11.60 4.88 7.14
N SER A 376 12.50 4.11 6.54
CA SER A 376 12.16 2.77 6.05
C SER A 376 12.05 1.83 7.24
N TRP A 377 11.20 0.82 7.14
CA TRP A 377 11.07 -0.17 8.21
C TRP A 377 10.71 -1.54 7.66
N LYS A 378 10.96 -2.58 8.46
CA LYS A 378 10.55 -3.94 8.15
C LYS A 378 10.17 -4.73 9.40
N LEU A 379 9.34 -5.75 9.19
CA LEU A 379 8.91 -6.71 10.18
C LEU A 379 8.78 -8.08 9.52
N ASN A 380 9.33 -9.11 10.14
CA ASN A 380 9.22 -10.50 9.70
C ASN A 380 8.80 -11.39 10.87
N ILE A 381 7.82 -12.24 10.66
CA ILE A 381 7.32 -13.24 11.60
C ILE A 381 7.08 -14.53 10.83
N GLY A 382 7.78 -15.59 11.21
CA GLY A 382 7.63 -16.86 10.51
C GLY A 382 8.40 -18.02 11.12
N MET A 383 8.59 -19.03 10.28
CA MET A 383 9.38 -20.21 10.51
C MET A 383 10.11 -20.57 9.23
N GLU A 384 11.34 -21.03 9.35
CA GLU A 384 12.16 -21.50 8.23
C GLU A 384 12.97 -22.72 8.64
N THR A 385 13.48 -23.44 7.65
CA THR A 385 14.36 -24.58 7.87
C THR A 385 15.81 -24.17 7.72
N ILE A 386 16.58 -24.30 8.79
CA ILE A 386 17.98 -23.90 8.84
C ILE A 386 18.92 -25.11 8.88
N ARG A 387 20.14 -24.87 8.39
CA ARG A 387 21.32 -25.67 8.68
C ARG A 387 22.13 -24.95 9.76
N PHE A 388 22.37 -25.61 10.87
CA PHE A 388 23.13 -25.04 11.98
C PHE A 388 23.88 -26.12 12.74
N LYS A 389 25.20 -25.95 12.90
CA LYS A 389 26.10 -26.97 13.45
C LYS A 389 25.87 -28.34 12.76
N GLU A 390 25.60 -29.39 13.51
CA GLU A 390 25.32 -30.74 12.98
C GLU A 390 23.88 -30.91 12.45
N CYS A 391 22.97 -29.97 12.75
CA CYS A 391 21.60 -30.08 12.28
C CYS A 391 21.45 -29.58 10.85
N LYS A 392 21.11 -30.48 9.93
CA LYS A 392 20.96 -30.15 8.51
C LYS A 392 19.57 -29.64 8.10
N LEU A 393 18.54 -29.85 8.92
CA LEU A 393 17.14 -29.61 8.53
C LEU A 393 16.28 -29.26 9.78
N CYS A 394 16.74 -28.28 10.56
CA CYS A 394 16.08 -27.87 11.80
C CYS A 394 15.04 -26.78 11.55
N SER A 395 13.87 -26.91 12.16
CA SER A 395 12.85 -25.85 12.16
C SER A 395 13.28 -24.71 13.07
N ASN A 396 13.18 -23.49 12.57
CA ASN A 396 13.55 -22.26 13.25
C ASN A 396 12.40 -21.27 13.20
N GLY A 397 11.81 -20.94 14.34
CA GLY A 397 10.89 -19.80 14.42
C GLY A 397 11.69 -18.51 14.41
N ASN A 398 11.30 -17.53 13.59
CA ASN A 398 11.98 -16.25 13.48
C ASN A 398 11.03 -15.07 13.69
N LEU A 399 11.55 -14.05 14.35
CA LEU A 399 10.94 -12.74 14.52
C LEU A 399 12.04 -11.70 14.33
N SER A 400 11.89 -10.84 13.33
CA SER A 400 12.83 -9.74 13.11
C SER A 400 12.13 -8.44 12.80
N GLY A 401 12.75 -7.34 13.19
CA GLY A 401 12.24 -6.00 12.95
C GLY A 401 13.40 -5.04 12.78
N GLY A 402 13.23 -4.05 11.91
CA GLY A 402 14.28 -3.10 11.60
C GLY A 402 13.77 -1.73 11.19
N ILE A 403 14.57 -0.71 11.49
CA ILE A 403 14.38 0.66 11.04
C ILE A 403 15.59 1.04 10.20
N GLY A 404 15.35 1.78 9.13
CA GLY A 404 16.35 2.03 8.11
C GLY A 404 16.09 3.26 7.27
N ALA A 405 16.90 3.38 6.22
CA ALA A 405 16.79 4.40 5.22
C ALA A 405 16.86 3.77 3.83
N ALA A 406 16.21 4.40 2.87
CA ALA A 406 16.34 4.06 1.46
C ALA A 406 16.74 5.30 0.67
N ALA A 407 17.36 5.10 -0.49
CA ALA A 407 17.70 6.15 -1.44
C ALA A 407 17.44 5.64 -2.87
N GLU A 408 16.90 6.52 -3.70
CA GLU A 408 16.58 6.20 -5.10
C GLU A 408 17.60 6.84 -6.05
N THR A 409 17.98 6.11 -7.10
CA THR A 409 18.72 6.62 -8.25
C THR A 409 18.07 6.19 -9.56
N GLN A 410 18.52 6.79 -10.66
CA GLN A 410 18.05 6.48 -12.03
C GLN A 410 19.26 6.22 -12.96
N LEU A 411 20.23 5.42 -12.49
CA LEU A 411 21.48 5.17 -13.21
C LEU A 411 21.29 4.24 -14.42
N LEU A 412 20.48 3.18 -14.27
CA LEU A 412 20.05 2.29 -15.36
C LEU A 412 18.63 2.66 -15.78
N ASN A 413 17.71 2.60 -14.83
CA ASN A 413 16.31 3.02 -15.02
C ASN A 413 15.74 3.45 -13.67
N ARG A 414 15.74 2.55 -12.69
CA ARG A 414 15.46 2.88 -11.30
C ARG A 414 16.10 1.91 -10.34
N GLU A 415 16.84 2.43 -9.37
CA GLU A 415 17.47 1.65 -8.31
C GLU A 415 17.06 2.21 -6.95
N VAL A 416 16.64 1.33 -6.02
CA VAL A 416 16.31 1.70 -4.65
C VAL A 416 17.27 0.97 -3.72
N TYR A 417 18.26 1.70 -3.21
CA TYR A 417 19.20 1.22 -2.21
C TYR A 417 18.57 1.33 -0.82
N PHE A 418 18.83 0.35 0.04
CA PHE A 418 18.32 0.37 1.40
C PHE A 418 19.34 -0.17 2.40
N ILE A 419 19.22 0.31 3.63
CA ILE A 419 19.96 -0.20 4.79
C ILE A 419 19.06 -0.17 6.02
N PHE A 420 19.13 -1.21 6.84
CA PHE A 420 18.37 -1.39 8.06
C PHE A 420 19.29 -1.73 9.22
N ALA A 421 19.02 -1.13 10.38
CA ALA A 421 19.47 -1.64 11.66
C ALA A 421 18.38 -2.56 12.21
N ASP A 422 18.76 -3.80 12.50
CA ASP A 422 17.84 -4.91 12.78
C ASP A 422 17.97 -5.43 14.20
N ILE A 423 16.88 -5.98 14.71
CA ILE A 423 16.86 -6.91 15.83
C ILE A 423 16.26 -8.21 15.29
N ASP A 424 16.94 -9.33 15.56
CA ASP A 424 16.58 -10.67 15.08
C ASP A 424 16.52 -11.63 16.27
N ALA A 425 15.41 -12.34 16.39
CA ALA A 425 15.15 -13.35 17.42
C ALA A 425 14.78 -14.67 16.76
N ASN A 426 15.44 -15.74 17.18
CA ASN A 426 15.26 -17.07 16.64
C ASN A 426 15.03 -18.09 17.76
N VAL A 427 14.15 -19.06 17.52
CA VAL A 427 13.84 -20.14 18.46
C VAL A 427 13.93 -21.47 17.71
N SER A 428 14.86 -22.31 18.13
CA SER A 428 15.13 -23.61 17.52
C SER A 428 15.88 -24.51 18.49
N LYS A 429 15.56 -25.80 18.47
CA LYS A 429 16.34 -26.84 19.18
C LYS A 429 17.76 -27.04 18.65
N ALA A 430 18.11 -26.37 17.55
CA ALA A 430 19.46 -26.38 17.00
C ALA A 430 20.42 -25.47 17.78
N PHE A 431 19.90 -24.47 18.49
CA PHE A 431 20.66 -23.48 19.21
C PHE A 431 20.96 -23.94 20.63
N ASP A 432 22.13 -23.57 21.15
CA ASP A 432 22.39 -23.62 22.58
C ASP A 432 21.32 -22.78 23.32
N ASP A 433 20.74 -23.32 24.39
CA ASP A 433 19.59 -22.74 25.12
C ASP A 433 18.26 -22.62 24.34
N ASP A 434 18.13 -23.27 23.17
CA ASP A 434 16.93 -23.29 22.30
C ASP A 434 16.53 -21.93 21.67
N TYR A 435 17.30 -20.86 21.88
CA TYR A 435 17.04 -19.54 21.30
C TYR A 435 18.31 -18.75 21.02
N ARG A 436 18.21 -17.73 20.18
CA ARG A 436 19.22 -16.68 20.04
C ARG A 436 18.61 -15.33 19.69
N ILE A 437 19.13 -14.24 20.26
CA ILE A 437 18.64 -12.88 20.03
C ILE A 437 19.81 -11.94 19.85
N GLY A 438 19.74 -11.07 18.84
CA GLY A 438 20.81 -10.13 18.60
C GLY A 438 20.52 -9.02 17.59
N PRO A 439 21.36 -7.98 17.58
CA PRO A 439 21.33 -6.95 16.56
C PRO A 439 21.89 -7.47 15.23
N GLY A 440 21.46 -6.83 14.14
CA GLY A 440 22.02 -7.04 12.83
C GLY A 440 21.93 -5.81 11.95
N THR A 441 22.45 -5.95 10.73
CA THR A 441 22.33 -4.94 9.68
C THR A 441 22.03 -5.64 8.37
N THR A 442 20.99 -5.18 7.68
CA THR A 442 20.68 -5.62 6.32
C THR A 442 20.83 -4.46 5.36
N ALA A 443 21.54 -4.65 4.26
CA ALA A 443 21.66 -3.68 3.19
C ALA A 443 21.35 -4.33 1.85
N GLY A 444 20.86 -3.57 0.88
CA GLY A 444 20.52 -4.12 -0.42
C GLY A 444 20.11 -3.08 -1.45
N VAL A 445 19.72 -3.58 -2.61
CA VAL A 445 19.23 -2.77 -3.73
C VAL A 445 18.15 -3.52 -4.50
N VAL A 446 17.05 -2.83 -4.81
CA VAL A 446 16.07 -3.24 -5.81
C VAL A 446 16.37 -2.50 -7.10
N VAL A 447 16.59 -3.22 -8.20
CA VAL A 447 16.87 -2.67 -9.53
C VAL A 447 15.73 -3.01 -10.47
N HIS A 448 15.08 -2.00 -11.03
CA HIS A 448 14.06 -2.14 -12.07
C HIS A 448 14.74 -2.02 -13.43
N LEU A 449 15.10 -3.14 -14.05
CA LEU A 449 15.76 -3.14 -15.36
C LEU A 449 14.78 -2.74 -16.47
N THR A 450 13.56 -3.26 -16.39
CA THR A 450 12.39 -2.88 -17.21
C THR A 450 11.13 -3.00 -16.34
N ASP A 451 9.96 -2.65 -16.86
CA ASP A 451 8.68 -2.85 -16.14
C ASP A 451 8.43 -4.34 -15.82
N ASP A 452 8.90 -5.24 -16.70
CA ASP A 452 8.74 -6.69 -16.58
C ASP A 452 9.89 -7.39 -15.85
N TRP A 453 11.05 -6.72 -15.67
CA TRP A 453 12.26 -7.34 -15.11
C TRP A 453 12.80 -6.58 -13.90
N LYS A 454 12.76 -7.23 -12.73
CA LYS A 454 13.35 -6.74 -11.48
C LYS A 454 14.46 -7.65 -10.96
N THR A 455 15.43 -7.05 -10.30
CA THR A 455 16.47 -7.74 -9.52
C THR A 455 16.48 -7.19 -8.09
N LEU A 456 16.65 -8.06 -7.10
CA LEU A 456 16.87 -7.72 -5.71
C LEU A 456 18.17 -8.36 -5.26
N LEU A 457 19.08 -7.56 -4.73
CA LEU A 457 20.27 -8.01 -4.03
C LEU A 457 20.16 -7.54 -2.58
N SER A 458 20.35 -8.45 -1.62
CA SER A 458 20.43 -8.10 -0.20
C SER A 458 21.55 -8.88 0.49
N THR A 459 22.18 -8.23 1.45
CA THR A 459 23.17 -8.81 2.36
C THR A 459 22.81 -8.46 3.79
N GLY A 460 23.08 -9.37 4.72
CA GLY A 460 22.79 -9.19 6.13
C GLY A 460 23.87 -9.80 7.00
N TYR A 461 24.18 -9.14 8.10
CA TYR A 461 25.04 -9.67 9.15
C TYR A 461 24.35 -9.52 10.50
N PHE A 462 24.27 -10.61 11.26
CA PHE A 462 23.64 -10.66 12.57
C PHE A 462 24.61 -11.23 13.60
N TYR A 463 24.67 -10.61 14.77
CA TYR A 463 25.47 -11.07 15.90
C TYR A 463 24.56 -11.34 17.08
N TYR A 464 24.59 -12.55 17.65
CA TYR A 464 23.69 -12.98 18.71
C TYR A 464 24.40 -13.07 20.07
N PRO A 465 24.32 -12.04 20.93
CA PRO A 465 24.92 -12.09 22.27
C PRO A 465 24.08 -12.83 23.33
N LEU A 466 22.79 -13.11 23.06
CA LEU A 466 21.85 -13.74 23.99
C LEU A 466 21.41 -15.11 23.47
N GLY A 467 21.38 -16.11 24.35
CA GLY A 467 21.13 -17.51 23.98
C GLY A 467 22.36 -18.14 23.33
N ASP A 468 22.17 -18.86 22.23
CA ASP A 468 23.28 -19.37 21.41
C ASP A 468 24.11 -18.21 20.84
N GLN A 469 25.39 -18.19 21.24
CA GLN A 469 26.34 -17.17 20.81
C GLN A 469 26.92 -17.56 19.45
N SER A 470 26.36 -16.95 18.42
CA SER A 470 26.78 -17.15 17.02
C SER A 470 26.69 -15.85 16.24
N ASP A 471 27.28 -15.86 15.05
CA ASP A 471 27.03 -14.91 13.97
C ASP A 471 26.26 -15.61 12.82
N ASP A 472 25.64 -14.82 11.95
CA ASP A 472 24.89 -15.30 10.79
C ASP A 472 25.03 -14.30 9.66
N PHE A 473 25.69 -14.72 8.58
CA PHE A 473 25.87 -13.94 7.37
C PHE A 473 24.96 -14.44 6.26
N ARG A 474 24.13 -13.53 5.72
CA ARG A 474 23.10 -13.84 4.74
C ARG A 474 23.33 -13.03 3.47
N VAL A 475 23.26 -13.68 2.32
CA VAL A 475 23.22 -13.01 1.01
C VAL A 475 22.06 -13.60 0.21
N SER A 476 21.26 -12.75 -0.41
CA SER A 476 20.17 -13.15 -1.29
C SER A 476 20.23 -12.36 -2.59
N VAL A 477 20.08 -13.06 -3.70
CA VAL A 477 19.94 -12.50 -5.04
C VAL A 477 18.70 -13.10 -5.67
N GLY A 478 17.71 -12.28 -5.97
CA GLY A 478 16.51 -12.69 -6.68
C GLY A 478 16.37 -11.92 -7.99
N GLN A 479 15.97 -12.61 -9.05
CA GLN A 479 15.57 -12.00 -10.31
C GLN A 479 14.18 -12.49 -10.69
N ARG A 480 13.30 -11.55 -11.07
CA ARG A 480 11.96 -11.85 -11.58
C ARG A 480 11.82 -11.33 -13.00
N TYR A 481 11.29 -12.17 -13.88
CA TYR A 481 10.82 -11.79 -15.20
C TYR A 481 9.32 -12.05 -15.34
N THR A 482 8.55 -11.04 -15.73
CA THR A 482 7.08 -11.12 -15.90
C THR A 482 6.76 -11.59 -17.30
N LEU A 483 6.04 -12.70 -17.38
CA LEU A 483 5.59 -13.26 -18.65
C LEU A 483 4.27 -12.62 -19.08
N ARG A 484 3.36 -12.43 -18.12
CA ARG A 484 2.04 -11.80 -18.25
C ARG A 484 1.62 -11.26 -16.88
N GLN A 485 0.55 -10.46 -16.82
CA GLN A 485 -0.02 -9.90 -15.59
C GLN A 485 -0.05 -10.91 -14.42
N ASN A 486 -0.46 -12.15 -14.66
CA ASN A 486 -0.60 -13.18 -13.61
C ASN A 486 0.46 -14.30 -13.67
N TRP A 487 1.57 -14.12 -14.40
CA TRP A 487 2.59 -15.15 -14.56
C TRP A 487 4.00 -14.56 -14.52
N ALA A 488 4.85 -15.11 -13.67
CA ALA A 488 6.24 -14.71 -13.57
C ALA A 488 7.18 -15.92 -13.42
N VAL A 489 8.41 -15.77 -13.89
CA VAL A 489 9.52 -16.70 -13.62
C VAL A 489 10.48 -16.01 -12.67
N ARG A 490 10.94 -16.73 -11.65
CA ARG A 490 11.85 -16.22 -10.63
C ARG A 490 13.05 -17.15 -10.47
N ALA A 491 14.24 -16.55 -10.50
CA ALA A 491 15.49 -17.23 -10.19
C ALA A 491 16.07 -16.63 -8.91
N GLU A 492 16.45 -17.48 -7.96
CA GLU A 492 16.91 -17.06 -6.64
C GLU A 492 18.20 -17.78 -6.27
N TYR A 493 19.11 -17.04 -5.64
CA TYR A 493 20.29 -17.53 -4.98
C TYR A 493 20.28 -17.04 -3.54
N ASN A 494 20.40 -17.96 -2.60
CA ASN A 494 20.49 -17.65 -1.18
C ASN A 494 21.77 -18.28 -0.61
N HIS A 495 22.48 -17.52 0.19
CA HIS A 495 23.65 -17.97 0.92
C HIS A 495 23.47 -17.60 2.39
N ARG A 496 23.66 -18.58 3.27
CA ARG A 496 23.63 -18.40 4.72
C ARG A 496 24.78 -19.16 5.33
N ASP A 497 25.82 -18.46 5.75
CA ASP A 497 27.10 -19.00 6.24
C ASP A 497 27.75 -20.04 5.31
N HIS A 498 27.40 -21.33 5.45
CA HIS A 498 27.92 -22.44 4.67
C HIS A 498 26.81 -23.21 3.94
N ASP A 499 25.66 -22.56 3.73
CA ASP A 499 24.48 -23.12 3.10
C ASP A 499 24.07 -22.26 1.91
N ASN A 500 24.32 -22.78 0.72
CA ASN A 500 24.09 -22.17 -0.57
C ASN A 500 22.91 -22.84 -1.23
N GLU A 501 22.04 -22.04 -1.82
CA GLU A 501 20.86 -22.50 -2.50
C GLU A 501 20.66 -21.73 -3.80
N VAL A 502 20.32 -22.44 -4.86
CA VAL A 502 19.84 -21.86 -6.12
C VAL A 502 18.49 -22.48 -6.45
N MET A 503 17.53 -21.67 -6.85
CA MET A 503 16.19 -22.11 -7.24
C MET A 503 15.70 -21.39 -8.49
N LEU A 504 14.98 -22.11 -9.34
CA LEU A 504 14.16 -21.55 -10.40
C LEU A 504 12.70 -21.92 -10.14
N SER A 505 11.79 -20.95 -10.20
CA SER A 505 10.36 -21.15 -9.99
C SER A 505 9.50 -20.46 -11.05
N LEU A 506 8.36 -21.07 -11.34
CA LEU A 506 7.24 -20.49 -12.09
C LEU A 506 6.14 -20.13 -11.10
N GLN A 507 5.67 -18.89 -11.18
CA GLN A 507 4.69 -18.32 -10.26
C GLN A 507 3.43 -17.90 -11.02
N ALA A 508 2.28 -18.30 -10.49
CA ALA A 508 0.95 -17.95 -10.98
C ALA A 508 0.20 -17.17 -9.90
N PHE A 509 -0.32 -16.00 -10.28
CA PHE A 509 -1.10 -15.13 -9.41
C PHE A 509 -2.59 -15.28 -9.70
N PHE A 510 -3.45 -15.27 -8.67
CA PHE A 510 -4.89 -15.45 -8.81
C PHE A 510 -5.71 -14.64 -7.81
#